data_AF-A0A352WQ54-F1
#
_entry.id   AF-A0A352WQ54-F1
#
_cell.length_a   1.000
_cell.length_b   1.000
_cell.length_c   1.000
_cell.angle_alpha   90.00
_cell.angle_beta   90.00
_cell.angle_gamma   90.00
#
_symmetry.space_group_name_H-M   'P 1'
#
loop_
_entity.id
_entity.type
_entity.pdbx_description
1 polymer ?
#
loop_
_entity_poly.entity_id
_entity_poly.type
_entity_poly.pdbx_seq_one_letter_code
_entity_poly.pdbx_strand_id
1 'polypeptide(L)'
;MVGGQRRGQRCPLRRGRNHRVDEFSRELMPTEVPRCIFSYLNNALFMKPTATLRLVHFVFCVGLMLGVSTAWSQIGLPPTEQPPKGEKVDEQTLMQNRMREKEEKKRQMAEEARRTPPEKPAQSVQRAPRPEPSDPVTNLGERPKLVVGITVDQMRMDYLYRFWDAFGDDGFKRLVEKGFVCADHHFGYAPTYTGPGHASIFTGTTPRSHGIIGNDWYDRTSGNSVYCASDNTVETVGISDASNPAGHMSPHRMEATTIGDELKLATGMQSKVIGISIKDRGAILPAGHLADAAYWFYGKDEGKFITSTRYMEDVPRWVDKWNRGKWAERYMKQPWAMNLSEAALSIQTEDNTPYERPFKGDNNPTYPYDLKELGEANGGFDVLKGTPVGNTLVVDFAIAAIAGEKLGRGAHTDLLAVSFSSTDYVGHQFGVHA
;
A
#
# COMPACT_ATOMS: atom_id res chain seq x y z
N MET A 1 19.98 8.31 -74.79
CA MET A 1 19.94 7.55 -76.06
C MET A 1 19.83 6.07 -75.73
N VAL A 2 18.81 5.41 -76.30
CA VAL A 2 18.58 3.95 -76.47
C VAL A 2 18.57 3.09 -75.18
N GLY A 3 17.53 2.37 -74.76
CA GLY A 3 16.27 1.94 -75.41
C GLY A 3 16.21 0.41 -75.55
N GLY A 4 15.17 -0.23 -75.00
CA GLY A 4 14.70 -1.59 -75.36
C GLY A 4 15.11 -2.71 -74.37
N GLN A 5 14.27 -3.33 -73.50
CA GLN A 5 12.90 -3.89 -73.57
C GLN A 5 12.86 -5.37 -74.02
N ARG A 6 11.98 -6.15 -73.33
CA ARG A 6 11.32 -7.45 -73.69
C ARG A 6 11.81 -8.65 -72.86
N ARG A 7 11.02 -9.60 -72.33
CA ARG A 7 9.59 -10.06 -72.37
C ARG A 7 9.43 -10.97 -71.11
N GLY A 8 8.30 -11.29 -70.48
CA GLY A 8 6.88 -11.27 -70.84
C GLY A 8 6.31 -12.69 -71.04
N GLN A 9 5.44 -13.15 -70.10
CA GLN A 9 4.37 -14.18 -70.21
C GLN A 9 4.78 -15.68 -70.09
N ARG A 10 4.04 -16.65 -69.49
CA ARG A 10 2.60 -16.79 -69.10
C ARG A 10 2.37 -18.05 -68.19
N CYS A 11 1.31 -17.97 -67.37
CA CYS A 11 0.39 -18.94 -66.67
C CYS A 11 0.29 -20.44 -67.11
N PRO A 12 -0.35 -21.40 -66.34
CA PRO A 12 -1.66 -21.22 -65.66
C PRO A 12 -2.01 -21.98 -64.34
N LEU A 13 -3.16 -21.56 -63.81
CA LEU A 13 -4.06 -22.00 -62.72
C LEU A 13 -4.33 -23.52 -62.51
N ARG A 14 -4.52 -23.95 -61.24
CA ARG A 14 -5.78 -24.56 -60.73
C ARG A 14 -5.85 -24.73 -59.20
N ARG A 15 -7.10 -24.80 -58.73
CA ARG A 15 -7.68 -24.64 -57.38
C ARG A 15 -7.44 -25.83 -56.42
N GLY A 16 -7.45 -25.55 -55.12
CA GLY A 16 -7.77 -26.50 -54.04
C GLY A 16 -7.93 -25.81 -52.68
N ARG A 17 -9.15 -25.83 -52.12
CA ARG A 17 -9.49 -25.35 -50.76
C ARG A 17 -8.85 -26.25 -49.70
N ASN A 18 -8.36 -25.69 -48.60
CA ASN A 18 -8.88 -25.99 -47.25
C ASN A 18 -8.24 -25.08 -46.19
N HIS A 19 -9.11 -24.50 -45.36
CA HIS A 19 -8.76 -23.83 -44.11
C HIS A 19 -8.18 -24.84 -43.11
N ARG A 20 -7.11 -24.43 -42.41
CA ARG A 20 -7.01 -24.68 -40.97
C ARG A 20 -6.08 -23.65 -40.33
N VAL A 21 -6.69 -22.87 -39.44
CA VAL A 21 -6.08 -21.97 -38.46
C VAL A 21 -5.95 -22.83 -37.22
N ASP A 22 -4.74 -23.06 -36.73
CA ASP A 22 -4.54 -23.79 -35.47
C ASP A 22 -4.59 -22.82 -34.29
N GLU A 23 -5.65 -23.05 -33.52
CA GLU A 23 -5.91 -22.67 -32.14
C GLU A 23 -4.72 -22.92 -31.21
N PHE A 24 -4.39 -21.93 -30.40
CA PHE A 24 -3.75 -22.14 -29.09
C PHE A 24 -4.36 -21.15 -28.09
N SER A 25 -5.58 -21.46 -27.66
CA SER A 25 -6.30 -20.76 -26.59
C SER A 25 -7.44 -21.67 -26.13
N ARG A 26 -7.17 -22.55 -25.16
CA ARG A 26 -8.13 -23.16 -24.22
C ARG A 26 -7.46 -24.31 -23.48
N GLU A 27 -7.32 -24.18 -22.17
CA GLU A 27 -7.53 -25.23 -21.17
C GLU A 27 -7.04 -24.74 -19.80
N LEU A 28 -7.97 -24.50 -18.88
CA LEU A 28 -7.87 -24.79 -17.44
C LEU A 28 -9.12 -24.25 -16.73
N MET A 29 -10.19 -25.02 -16.77
CA MET A 29 -11.27 -25.09 -15.78
C MET A 29 -11.87 -26.50 -15.86
N PRO A 30 -12.09 -27.17 -14.73
CA PRO A 30 -13.23 -28.06 -14.64
C PRO A 30 -14.09 -27.72 -13.42
N THR A 31 -15.32 -27.31 -13.70
CA THR A 31 -16.47 -27.39 -12.79
C THR A 31 -17.24 -28.65 -13.13
N GLU A 32 -17.32 -29.64 -12.23
CA GLU A 32 -18.50 -30.53 -12.08
C GLU A 32 -18.56 -31.11 -10.65
N VAL A 33 -19.73 -30.95 -10.05
CA VAL A 33 -20.32 -31.51 -8.81
C VAL A 33 -21.79 -31.84 -9.23
N PRO A 34 -22.61 -32.73 -8.62
CA PRO A 34 -22.46 -33.59 -7.43
C PRO A 34 -22.90 -35.07 -7.62
N ARG A 35 -22.49 -35.97 -6.70
CA ARG A 35 -23.30 -37.13 -6.25
C ARG A 35 -22.63 -37.81 -5.05
N CYS A 36 -23.14 -37.57 -3.85
CA CYS A 36 -23.27 -38.56 -2.76
C CYS A 36 -23.87 -37.89 -1.51
N ILE A 37 -25.19 -37.67 -1.54
CA ILE A 37 -26.02 -37.61 -0.35
C ILE A 37 -26.84 -38.89 -0.40
N PHE A 38 -26.57 -39.83 0.51
CA PHE A 38 -27.43 -40.91 1.04
C PHE A 38 -26.55 -42.06 1.54
N SER A 39 -26.14 -42.00 2.81
CA SER A 39 -26.00 -43.15 3.72
C SER A 39 -25.45 -42.64 5.06
N TYR A 40 -25.88 -43.27 6.15
CA TYR A 40 -25.60 -42.95 7.56
C TYR A 40 -26.51 -41.93 8.25
N LEU A 41 -27.82 -42.14 8.10
CA LEU A 41 -28.76 -42.08 9.24
C LEU A 41 -29.22 -43.52 9.53
N ASN A 42 -28.45 -44.22 10.36
CA ASN A 42 -28.90 -45.31 11.23
C ASN A 42 -27.69 -45.90 11.95
N ASN A 43 -27.42 -45.42 13.17
CA ASN A 43 -26.83 -46.18 14.27
C ASN A 43 -26.83 -45.28 15.52
N ALA A 44 -28.02 -44.88 15.94
CA ALA A 44 -28.26 -44.46 17.31
C ALA A 44 -28.68 -45.70 18.09
N LEU A 45 -27.73 -46.39 18.73
CA LEU A 45 -27.90 -47.30 19.88
C LEU A 45 -26.53 -47.95 20.15
N PHE A 46 -26.16 -48.02 21.44
CA PHE A 46 -24.91 -48.54 22.02
C PHE A 46 -23.74 -47.55 22.23
N MET A 47 -23.92 -46.62 23.18
CA MET A 47 -22.79 -46.09 23.98
C MET A 47 -22.70 -46.84 25.32
N LYS A 48 -21.48 -47.28 25.65
CA LYS A 48 -21.13 -48.00 26.89
C LYS A 48 -21.05 -47.06 28.10
N PRO A 49 -21.33 -47.55 29.32
CA PRO A 49 -21.42 -46.75 30.54
C PRO A 49 -20.02 -46.47 31.13
N THR A 50 -19.26 -45.56 30.52
CA THR A 50 -18.02 -45.03 31.11
C THR A 50 -17.80 -43.54 30.85
N ALA A 51 -18.65 -42.91 30.02
CA ALA A 51 -18.62 -41.46 29.75
C ALA A 51 -19.46 -40.62 30.75
N THR A 52 -20.47 -41.22 31.38
CA THR A 52 -21.36 -40.52 32.33
C THR A 52 -20.69 -40.22 33.68
N LEU A 53 -19.63 -40.95 34.05
CA LEU A 53 -18.94 -40.76 35.33
C LEU A 53 -17.82 -39.69 35.27
N ARG A 54 -17.34 -39.33 34.07
CA ARG A 54 -16.36 -38.24 33.89
C ARG A 54 -17.00 -36.87 33.70
N LEU A 55 -18.26 -36.84 33.24
CA LEU A 55 -19.04 -35.60 33.14
C LEU A 55 -19.54 -35.12 34.52
N VAL A 56 -19.85 -36.04 35.44
CA VAL A 56 -20.28 -35.70 36.81
C VAL A 56 -19.13 -35.19 37.69
N HIS A 57 -17.88 -35.62 37.47
CA HIS A 57 -16.72 -35.09 38.21
C HIS A 57 -16.27 -33.71 37.71
N PHE A 58 -16.44 -33.40 36.42
CA PHE A 58 -16.06 -32.10 35.87
C PHE A 58 -17.06 -30.99 36.23
N VAL A 59 -18.37 -31.33 36.27
CA VAL A 59 -19.42 -30.38 36.67
C VAL A 59 -19.40 -30.11 38.20
N PHE A 60 -18.94 -31.06 39.02
CA PHE A 60 -18.81 -30.86 40.47
C PHE A 60 -17.58 -30.02 40.87
N CYS A 61 -16.51 -30.02 40.08
CA CYS A 61 -15.32 -29.20 40.33
C CYS A 61 -15.45 -27.75 39.81
N VAL A 62 -16.28 -27.49 38.81
CA VAL A 62 -16.55 -26.12 38.31
C VAL A 62 -17.64 -25.42 39.14
N GLY A 63 -18.57 -26.17 39.75
CA GLY A 63 -19.60 -25.64 40.65
C GLY A 63 -19.12 -25.18 42.04
N LEU A 64 -17.88 -25.49 42.43
CA LEU A 64 -17.29 -25.06 43.72
C LEU A 64 -16.41 -23.81 43.61
N MET A 65 -16.17 -23.30 42.39
CA MET A 65 -15.42 -22.05 42.15
C MET A 65 -16.33 -20.84 41.86
N LEU A 66 -17.65 -21.05 41.71
CA LEU A 66 -18.62 -20.02 41.39
C LEU A 66 -19.80 -20.11 42.35
N GLY A 67 -19.71 -19.44 43.50
CA GLY A 67 -20.86 -19.41 44.40
C GLY A 67 -20.68 -18.80 45.78
N VAL A 68 -20.04 -17.63 45.93
CA VAL A 68 -20.39 -16.71 47.02
C VAL A 68 -20.14 -15.25 46.58
N SER A 69 -21.13 -14.40 46.88
CA SER A 69 -21.07 -12.94 46.96
C SER A 69 -21.41 -12.15 45.69
N THR A 70 -22.72 -12.09 45.44
CA THR A 70 -23.42 -10.83 45.14
C THR A 70 -23.01 -9.72 46.12
N ALA A 71 -22.19 -8.78 45.66
CA ALA A 71 -22.08 -7.44 46.23
C ALA A 71 -21.69 -6.47 45.12
N TRP A 72 -22.69 -5.77 44.59
CA TRP A 72 -22.47 -4.53 43.87
C TRP A 72 -21.97 -3.50 44.88
N SER A 73 -20.65 -3.32 44.93
CA SER A 73 -20.04 -2.11 45.50
C SER A 73 -19.38 -1.36 44.36
N GLN A 74 -20.06 -0.31 43.89
CA GLN A 74 -19.44 0.78 43.16
C GLN A 74 -18.23 1.25 43.97
N ILE A 75 -17.02 1.04 43.46
CA ILE A 75 -15.89 1.87 43.88
C ILE A 75 -16.13 3.22 43.21
N GLY A 76 -16.76 4.10 43.97
CA GLY A 76 -16.92 5.49 43.61
C GLY A 76 -15.54 6.10 43.40
N LEU A 77 -15.24 6.44 42.14
CA LEU A 77 -14.49 7.67 41.91
C LEU A 77 -15.33 8.79 42.53
N PRO A 78 -14.74 9.71 43.31
CA PRO A 78 -15.49 10.87 43.79
C PRO A 78 -16.10 11.59 42.58
N PRO A 79 -17.34 12.10 42.68
CA PRO A 79 -17.92 12.86 41.59
C PRO A 79 -16.95 14.00 41.25
N THR A 80 -16.60 14.13 39.97
CA THR A 80 -15.94 15.33 39.47
C THR A 80 -16.86 16.50 39.78
N GLU A 81 -16.50 17.32 40.76
CA GLU A 81 -17.12 18.62 40.93
C GLU A 81 -16.99 19.35 39.60
N GLN A 82 -18.13 19.72 39.02
CA GLN A 82 -18.12 20.71 37.95
C GLN A 82 -17.43 21.95 38.51
N PRO A 83 -16.44 22.52 37.80
CA PRO A 83 -15.76 23.70 38.31
C PRO A 83 -16.81 24.80 38.48
N PRO A 84 -16.81 25.52 39.62
CA PRO A 84 -17.70 26.66 39.77
C PRO A 84 -17.42 27.62 38.62
N LYS A 85 -18.51 28.15 38.04
CA LYS A 85 -18.43 29.20 37.03
C LYS A 85 -17.65 30.38 37.61
N GLY A 86 -16.44 30.57 37.08
CA GLY A 86 -15.73 31.83 37.09
C GLY A 86 -14.94 32.13 38.35
N GLU A 87 -13.71 31.63 38.42
CA GLU A 87 -12.60 32.36 39.03
C GLU A 87 -11.35 32.15 38.17
N LYS A 88 -10.78 33.25 37.66
CA LYS A 88 -9.47 33.21 37.00
C LYS A 88 -8.43 32.92 38.07
N VAL A 89 -7.95 31.69 38.13
CA VAL A 89 -6.74 31.37 38.92
C VAL A 89 -5.59 32.17 38.32
N ASP A 90 -4.98 33.02 39.14
CA ASP A 90 -3.89 33.88 38.69
C ASP A 90 -2.66 33.04 38.24
N GLU A 91 -1.92 33.54 37.25
CA GLU A 91 -0.77 32.83 36.66
C GLU A 91 0.31 32.46 37.69
N GLN A 92 0.49 33.25 38.76
CA GLN A 92 1.43 32.92 39.84
C GLN A 92 1.01 31.65 40.57
N THR A 93 -0.28 31.50 40.87
CA THR A 93 -0.81 30.31 41.53
C THR A 93 -0.63 29.07 40.65
N LEU A 94 -0.87 29.19 39.35
CA LEU A 94 -0.67 28.10 38.38
C LEU A 94 0.83 27.71 38.24
N MET A 95 1.72 28.71 38.31
CA MET A 95 3.17 28.49 38.27
C MET A 95 3.67 27.82 39.56
N GLN A 96 3.16 28.23 40.73
CA GLN A 96 3.50 27.61 42.02
C GLN A 96 3.05 26.14 42.10
N ASN A 97 1.89 25.81 41.52
CA ASN A 97 1.41 24.42 41.47
C ASN A 97 2.30 23.54 40.57
N ARG A 98 2.71 24.04 39.40
CA ARG A 98 3.66 23.34 38.51
C ARG A 98 5.03 23.13 39.14
N MET A 99 5.50 24.10 39.93
CA MET A 99 6.77 23.96 40.67
C MET A 99 6.67 22.89 41.75
N ARG A 100 5.55 22.80 42.49
CA ARG A 100 5.30 21.74 43.48
C ARG A 100 5.24 20.36 42.84
N GLU A 101 4.51 20.19 41.74
CA GLU A 101 4.45 18.90 41.02
C GLU A 101 5.84 18.46 40.52
N LYS A 102 6.65 19.41 40.06
CA LYS A 102 8.02 19.13 39.61
C LYS A 102 8.93 18.71 40.76
N GLU A 103 8.77 19.32 41.94
CA GLU A 103 9.51 18.91 43.14
C GLU A 103 9.06 17.54 43.67
N GLU A 104 7.77 17.22 43.63
CA GLU A 104 7.25 15.89 44.01
C GLU A 104 7.77 14.80 43.06
N LYS A 105 7.74 15.02 41.75
CA LYS A 105 8.34 14.09 40.77
C LYS A 105 9.84 13.90 41.01
N LYS A 106 10.55 14.98 41.38
CA LYS A 106 11.99 14.89 41.69
C LYS A 106 12.26 14.10 42.97
N ARG A 107 11.39 14.22 43.98
CA ARG A 107 11.47 13.40 45.21
C ARG A 107 11.15 11.93 44.93
N GLN A 108 10.11 11.64 44.14
CA GLN A 108 9.76 10.28 43.73
C GLN A 108 10.91 9.61 42.96
N MET A 109 11.51 10.31 41.99
CA MET A 109 12.68 9.79 41.26
C MET A 109 13.91 9.58 42.16
N ALA A 110 14.13 10.45 43.16
CA ALA A 110 15.23 10.29 44.11
C ALA A 110 15.01 9.11 45.08
N GLU A 111 13.76 8.80 45.41
CA GLU A 111 13.39 7.65 46.23
C GLU A 111 13.47 6.34 45.44
N GLU A 112 13.10 6.37 44.16
CA GLU A 112 13.25 5.23 43.24
C GLU A 112 14.72 4.91 42.96
N ALA A 113 15.58 5.94 42.83
CA ALA A 113 17.03 5.79 42.69
C ALA A 113 17.73 5.28 43.97
N ARG A 114 17.08 5.31 45.13
CA ARG A 114 17.58 4.74 46.40
C ARG A 114 17.19 3.27 46.59
N ARG A 115 16.35 2.70 45.71
CA ARG A 115 16.03 1.27 45.75
C ARG A 115 17.23 0.48 45.24
N THR A 116 17.68 -0.46 46.05
CA THR A 116 18.79 -1.37 45.72
C THR A 116 18.50 -2.06 44.39
N PRO A 117 19.46 -2.11 43.45
CA PRO A 117 19.27 -2.83 42.19
C PRO A 117 18.86 -4.29 42.47
N PRO A 118 17.96 -4.88 41.67
CA PRO A 118 17.61 -6.28 41.82
C PRO A 118 18.88 -7.15 41.71
N GLU A 119 19.02 -8.12 42.61
CA GLU A 119 20.14 -9.05 42.57
C GLU A 119 20.21 -9.75 41.21
N LYS A 120 21.43 -9.82 40.64
CA LYS A 120 21.68 -10.57 39.41
C LYS A 120 21.21 -12.01 39.61
N PRO A 121 20.43 -12.59 38.68
CA PRO A 121 20.04 -13.99 38.75
C PRO A 121 21.27 -14.89 38.88
N ALA A 122 21.32 -15.73 39.92
CA ALA A 122 22.45 -16.60 40.23
C ALA A 122 22.59 -17.83 39.30
N GLN A 123 21.85 -17.87 38.19
CA GLN A 123 21.93 -18.95 37.22
C GLN A 123 22.38 -18.41 35.87
N SER A 124 23.54 -18.90 35.41
CA SER A 124 23.99 -18.69 34.04
C SER A 124 22.94 -19.24 33.09
N VAL A 125 22.28 -18.36 32.33
CA VAL A 125 21.43 -18.75 31.21
C VAL A 125 22.29 -19.63 30.30
N GLN A 126 21.93 -20.90 30.14
CA GLN A 126 22.60 -21.79 29.19
C GLN A 126 22.46 -21.15 27.81
N ARG A 127 23.57 -20.64 27.26
CA ARG A 127 23.61 -20.15 25.88
C ARG A 127 23.23 -21.32 24.98
N ALA A 128 22.25 -21.09 24.12
CA ALA A 128 21.97 -22.00 23.02
C ALA A 128 23.28 -22.34 22.29
N PRO A 129 23.50 -23.60 21.88
CA PRO A 129 24.69 -23.99 21.15
C PRO A 129 24.89 -23.07 19.96
N ARG A 130 26.11 -22.55 19.83
CA ARG A 130 26.48 -21.66 18.73
C ARG A 130 26.32 -22.47 17.44
N PRO A 131 25.57 -22.00 16.43
CA PRO A 131 25.51 -22.70 15.16
C PRO A 131 26.92 -22.87 14.62
N GLU A 132 27.27 -24.11 14.24
CA GLU A 132 28.54 -24.42 13.58
C GLU A 132 28.69 -23.52 12.35
N PRO A 133 29.85 -22.87 12.13
CA PRO A 133 30.06 -22.04 10.97
C PRO A 133 30.03 -22.92 9.72
N SER A 134 28.90 -22.94 9.02
CA SER A 134 28.88 -23.34 7.62
C SER A 134 29.65 -22.30 6.83
N ASP A 135 30.57 -22.73 5.96
CA ASP A 135 31.18 -21.83 4.99
C ASP A 135 30.08 -21.01 4.31
N PRO A 136 30.16 -19.67 4.31
CA PRO A 136 29.11 -18.86 3.72
C PRO A 136 29.05 -19.19 2.23
N VAL A 137 27.96 -19.82 1.80
CA VAL A 137 27.62 -19.90 0.38
C VAL A 137 27.42 -18.45 -0.07
N THR A 138 28.43 -17.86 -0.70
CA THR A 138 28.33 -16.48 -1.16
C THR A 138 27.55 -16.48 -2.46
N ASN A 139 26.39 -15.83 -2.48
CA ASN A 139 25.64 -15.51 -3.69
C ASN A 139 26.27 -14.34 -4.50
N LEU A 140 27.57 -14.09 -4.31
CA LEU A 140 28.33 -13.06 -5.02
C LEU A 140 28.28 -13.32 -6.52
N GLY A 141 27.47 -12.53 -7.23
CA GLY A 141 27.25 -12.63 -8.67
C GLY A 141 25.85 -13.10 -9.06
N GLU A 142 25.10 -13.74 -8.17
CA GLU A 142 23.68 -14.00 -8.38
C GLU A 142 22.88 -12.72 -8.12
N ARG A 143 22.08 -12.31 -9.11
CA ARG A 143 21.26 -11.10 -9.02
C ARG A 143 19.83 -11.43 -9.42
N PRO A 144 18.82 -10.89 -8.72
CA PRO A 144 17.45 -11.03 -9.16
C PRO A 144 17.29 -10.42 -10.55
N LYS A 145 16.43 -11.01 -11.38
CA LYS A 145 16.16 -10.45 -12.71
C LYS A 145 15.31 -9.18 -12.65
N LEU A 146 14.44 -9.07 -11.65
CA LEU A 146 13.59 -7.92 -11.40
C LEU A 146 13.53 -7.66 -9.90
N VAL A 147 13.73 -6.42 -9.51
CA VAL A 147 13.42 -5.91 -8.17
C VAL A 147 12.11 -5.14 -8.26
N VAL A 148 11.16 -5.43 -7.37
CA VAL A 148 9.90 -4.69 -7.26
C VAL A 148 9.90 -3.96 -5.92
N GLY A 149 10.01 -2.63 -5.97
CA GLY A 149 9.91 -1.78 -4.79
C GLY A 149 8.47 -1.35 -4.58
N ILE A 150 7.81 -1.82 -3.50
CA ILE A 150 6.42 -1.49 -3.21
C ILE A 150 6.37 -0.50 -2.04
N THR A 151 5.70 0.64 -2.25
CA THR A 151 5.37 1.60 -1.18
C THR A 151 3.86 1.68 -1.04
N VAL A 152 3.33 1.40 0.16
CA VAL A 152 1.90 1.58 0.45
C VAL A 152 1.74 2.87 1.25
N ASP A 153 1.15 3.89 0.62
CA ASP A 153 1.07 5.24 1.19
C ASP A 153 0.16 5.22 2.44
N GLN A 154 0.59 5.93 3.48
CA GLN A 154 -0.06 5.94 4.81
C GLN A 154 -0.24 4.56 5.48
N MET A 155 0.48 3.52 5.05
CA MET A 155 0.43 2.22 5.70
C MET A 155 1.16 2.25 7.03
N ARG A 156 0.41 2.10 8.12
CA ARG A 156 0.97 1.91 9.46
C ARG A 156 1.41 0.47 9.64
N MET A 157 2.48 0.27 10.43
CA MET A 157 2.99 -1.07 10.75
C MET A 157 1.91 -1.96 11.39
N ASP A 158 1.01 -1.35 12.18
CA ASP A 158 -0.04 -2.09 12.89
C ASP A 158 -1.12 -2.69 11.98
N TYR A 159 -1.26 -2.23 10.74
CA TYR A 159 -2.18 -2.84 9.78
C TYR A 159 -1.83 -4.30 9.47
N LEU A 160 -0.55 -4.68 9.54
CA LEU A 160 -0.13 -6.06 9.26
C LEU A 160 -0.73 -7.07 10.25
N TYR A 161 -0.80 -6.73 11.54
CA TYR A 161 -1.38 -7.62 12.54
C TYR A 161 -2.84 -7.29 12.86
N ARG A 162 -3.27 -6.03 12.72
CA ARG A 162 -4.66 -5.62 12.93
C ARG A 162 -5.61 -6.29 11.95
N PHE A 163 -5.22 -6.43 10.68
CA PHE A 163 -6.05 -7.04 9.63
C PHE A 163 -5.62 -8.46 9.25
N TRP A 164 -4.80 -9.11 10.09
CA TRP A 164 -4.18 -10.39 9.77
C TRP A 164 -5.18 -11.48 9.35
N ASP A 165 -6.28 -11.59 10.09
CA ASP A 165 -7.31 -12.61 9.82
C ASP A 165 -8.13 -12.33 8.56
N ALA A 166 -8.14 -11.07 8.08
CA ALA A 166 -8.80 -10.68 6.85
C ALA A 166 -7.90 -10.85 5.60
N PHE A 167 -6.58 -11.01 5.77
CA PHE A 167 -5.68 -11.20 4.64
C PHE A 167 -5.72 -12.63 4.09
N GLY A 168 -5.69 -12.74 2.76
CA GLY A 168 -5.41 -14.00 2.08
C GLY A 168 -3.92 -14.37 2.13
N ASP A 169 -3.61 -15.63 1.80
CA ASP A 169 -2.28 -16.21 2.02
C ASP A 169 -1.21 -15.68 1.05
N ASP A 170 -1.59 -15.25 -0.15
CA ASP A 170 -0.66 -14.88 -1.23
C ASP A 170 -0.24 -13.40 -1.26
N GLY A 171 -0.69 -12.59 -0.30
CA GLY A 171 -0.39 -11.16 -0.17
C GLY A 171 0.57 -10.83 0.97
N PHE A 172 0.12 -10.01 1.92
CA PHE A 172 0.91 -9.62 3.09
C PHE A 172 1.38 -10.82 3.93
N LYS A 173 0.53 -11.86 4.11
CA LYS A 173 0.91 -13.09 4.82
C LYS A 173 2.14 -13.74 4.21
N ARG A 174 2.16 -13.94 2.88
CA ARG A 174 3.34 -14.42 2.15
C ARG A 174 4.59 -13.57 2.41
N LEU A 175 4.47 -12.24 2.39
CA LEU A 175 5.62 -11.35 2.63
C LEU A 175 6.15 -11.46 4.06
N VAL A 176 5.27 -11.60 5.05
CA VAL A 176 5.63 -11.74 6.46
C VAL A 176 6.21 -13.12 6.76
N GLU A 177 5.55 -14.19 6.30
CA GLU A 177 5.90 -15.58 6.64
C GLU A 177 7.09 -16.12 5.85
N LYS A 178 7.28 -15.68 4.60
CA LYS A 178 8.35 -16.18 3.71
C LYS A 178 9.42 -15.14 3.41
N GLY A 179 9.29 -13.94 3.98
CA GLY A 179 10.22 -12.84 3.80
C GLY A 179 10.94 -12.47 5.10
N PHE A 180 11.30 -11.19 5.19
CA PHE A 180 11.92 -10.61 6.37
C PHE A 180 11.17 -9.35 6.78
N VAL A 181 10.87 -9.20 8.07
CA VAL A 181 10.07 -8.09 8.59
C VAL A 181 10.93 -7.22 9.52
N CYS A 182 11.11 -5.97 9.14
CA CYS A 182 11.68 -4.93 10.00
C CYS A 182 10.56 -4.24 10.78
N ALA A 183 10.14 -4.84 11.89
CA ALA A 183 8.96 -4.38 12.65
C ALA A 183 9.16 -3.05 13.40
N ASP A 184 10.42 -2.66 13.67
CA ASP A 184 10.79 -1.44 14.39
C ASP A 184 11.54 -0.47 13.46
N HIS A 185 10.90 -0.11 12.33
CA HIS A 185 11.47 0.80 11.35
C HIS A 185 10.77 2.15 11.40
N HIS A 186 11.56 3.22 11.53
CA HIS A 186 11.07 4.57 11.79
C HIS A 186 11.65 5.58 10.79
N PHE A 187 10.89 6.65 10.51
CA PHE A 187 11.41 7.79 9.76
C PHE A 187 12.48 8.51 10.59
N GLY A 188 13.68 8.64 10.03
CA GLY A 188 14.78 9.40 10.64
C GLY A 188 14.68 10.92 10.43
N TYR A 189 13.52 11.45 10.08
CA TYR A 189 13.31 12.84 9.69
C TYR A 189 11.87 13.30 9.91
N ALA A 190 11.66 14.62 9.81
CA ALA A 190 10.36 15.26 9.73
C ALA A 190 10.39 16.38 8.67
N PRO A 191 9.27 16.67 7.97
CA PRO A 191 7.93 16.08 8.13
C PRO A 191 7.74 14.73 7.40
N THR A 192 6.85 13.88 7.92
CA THR A 192 6.54 12.54 7.36
C THR A 192 5.47 12.62 6.27
N TYR A 193 5.75 13.37 5.20
CA TYR A 193 4.87 13.49 4.03
C TYR A 193 5.24 12.52 2.90
N THR A 194 4.32 12.32 1.96
CA THR A 194 4.48 11.43 0.81
C THR A 194 5.76 11.68 0.01
N GLY A 195 6.03 12.92 -0.43
CA GLY A 195 7.19 13.26 -1.25
C GLY A 195 8.52 12.93 -0.57
N PRO A 196 8.80 13.49 0.63
CA PRO A 196 9.95 13.11 1.44
C PRO A 196 10.07 11.60 1.66
N GLY A 197 8.95 10.93 2.00
CA GLY A 197 8.82 9.47 2.13
C GLY A 197 9.37 8.70 0.94
N HIS A 198 8.81 8.96 -0.23
CA HIS A 198 9.16 8.23 -1.45
C HIS A 198 10.60 8.50 -1.88
N ALA A 199 11.09 9.74 -1.77
CA ALA A 199 12.48 10.05 -2.05
C ALA A 199 13.44 9.32 -1.10
N SER A 200 13.18 9.33 0.21
CA SER A 200 14.05 8.70 1.21
C SER A 200 14.17 7.18 1.03
N ILE A 201 13.06 6.49 0.71
CA ILE A 201 13.07 5.02 0.50
C ILE A 201 14.03 4.61 -0.62
N PHE A 202 14.07 5.37 -1.72
CA PHE A 202 14.79 4.97 -2.93
C PHE A 202 16.17 5.61 -3.07
N THR A 203 16.45 6.71 -2.35
CA THR A 203 17.78 7.34 -2.31
C THR A 203 18.63 6.85 -1.15
N GLY A 204 18.02 6.23 -0.13
CA GLY A 204 18.72 5.81 1.09
C GLY A 204 19.22 6.99 1.94
N THR A 205 18.74 8.21 1.69
CA THR A 205 19.11 9.41 2.44
C THR A 205 17.87 10.17 2.93
N THR A 206 18.07 11.27 3.64
CA THR A 206 17.00 12.07 4.26
C THR A 206 16.68 13.33 3.44
N PRO A 207 15.56 14.03 3.74
CA PRO A 207 15.20 15.29 3.09
C PRO A 207 16.28 16.37 3.09
N ARG A 208 17.14 16.36 4.11
CA ARG A 208 18.30 17.26 4.19
C ARG A 208 19.27 17.05 3.01
N SER A 209 19.37 15.84 2.47
CA SER A 209 20.36 15.46 1.48
C SER A 209 19.78 15.26 0.09
N HIS A 210 18.56 14.75 -0.04
CA HIS A 210 17.93 14.58 -1.35
C HIS A 210 17.09 15.80 -1.79
N GLY A 211 16.98 16.85 -0.96
CA GLY A 211 16.34 18.13 -1.32
C GLY A 211 14.80 18.16 -1.25
N ILE A 212 14.13 17.01 -1.33
CA ILE A 212 12.66 16.92 -1.18
C ILE A 212 12.23 17.05 0.29
N ILE A 213 12.00 18.29 0.75
CA ILE A 213 11.69 18.64 2.15
C ILE A 213 10.20 18.64 2.52
N GLY A 214 9.32 18.52 1.53
CA GLY A 214 7.87 18.48 1.71
C GLY A 214 7.18 18.04 0.43
N ASN A 215 5.85 17.89 0.46
CA ASN A 215 5.08 17.82 -0.78
C ASN A 215 5.13 19.16 -1.51
N ASP A 216 5.09 20.25 -0.75
CA ASP A 216 5.20 21.62 -1.21
C ASP A 216 6.11 22.40 -0.26
N TRP A 217 6.82 23.39 -0.77
CA TRP A 217 7.59 24.33 0.05
C TRP A 217 7.72 25.70 -0.62
N TYR A 218 8.06 26.71 0.16
CA TYR A 218 8.35 28.05 -0.36
C TYR A 218 9.79 28.13 -0.87
N ASP A 219 9.96 28.36 -2.16
CA ASP A 219 11.26 28.64 -2.77
C ASP A 219 11.52 30.15 -2.78
N ARG A 220 12.52 30.58 -2.01
CA ARG A 220 12.89 32.00 -1.88
C ARG A 220 13.47 32.59 -3.15
N THR A 221 14.09 31.76 -4.01
CA THR A 221 14.71 32.24 -5.25
C THR A 221 13.65 32.67 -6.26
N SER A 222 12.62 31.84 -6.43
CA SER A 222 11.47 32.17 -7.30
C SER A 222 10.40 33.02 -6.61
N GLY A 223 10.40 33.10 -5.28
CA GLY A 223 9.41 33.84 -4.50
C GLY A 223 8.04 33.15 -4.40
N ASN A 224 7.94 31.86 -4.75
CA ASN A 224 6.68 31.12 -4.88
C ASN A 224 6.70 29.81 -4.08
N SER A 225 5.50 29.29 -3.76
CA SER A 225 5.37 27.89 -3.33
C SER A 225 5.56 26.99 -4.53
N VAL A 226 6.38 25.96 -4.38
CA VAL A 226 6.67 24.96 -5.41
C VAL A 226 6.24 23.59 -4.93
N TYR A 227 5.80 22.76 -5.87
CA TYR A 227 5.43 21.38 -5.62
C TYR A 227 6.63 20.45 -5.92
N CYS A 228 6.78 19.39 -5.12
CA CYS A 228 7.96 18.53 -5.10
C CYS A 228 8.35 17.93 -6.44
N ALA A 229 7.39 17.65 -7.30
CA ALA A 229 7.61 17.12 -8.64
C ALA A 229 7.26 18.11 -9.76
N SER A 230 6.73 19.30 -9.47
CA SER A 230 6.31 20.25 -10.52
C SER A 230 7.50 20.76 -11.31
N ASP A 231 7.36 20.75 -12.64
CA ASP A 231 8.33 21.20 -13.64
C ASP A 231 7.62 21.78 -14.87
N ASN A 232 7.65 23.11 -15.00
CA ASN A 232 7.02 23.81 -16.12
C ASN A 232 7.87 23.79 -17.41
N THR A 233 9.00 23.07 -17.42
CA THR A 233 9.87 22.92 -18.61
C THR A 233 9.57 21.66 -19.41
N VAL A 234 8.65 20.82 -18.93
CA VAL A 234 8.21 19.57 -19.57
C VAL A 234 6.71 19.59 -19.79
N GLU A 235 6.25 18.86 -20.80
CA GLU A 235 4.85 18.83 -21.23
C GLU A 235 4.21 17.48 -20.91
N THR A 236 2.88 17.45 -20.90
CA THR A 236 2.12 16.21 -20.68
C THR A 236 2.20 15.26 -21.87
N VAL A 237 2.35 13.97 -21.57
CA VAL A 237 2.40 12.90 -22.56
C VAL A 237 1.42 11.78 -22.17
N GLY A 238 0.60 11.32 -23.12
CA GLY A 238 -0.40 10.26 -22.90
C GLY A 238 -1.86 10.69 -22.94
N ILE A 239 -2.11 12.00 -23.07
CA ILE A 239 -3.42 12.62 -23.37
C ILE A 239 -3.25 13.64 -24.52
N SER A 240 -4.36 14.13 -25.08
CA SER A 240 -4.31 14.99 -26.27
C SER A 240 -3.83 16.42 -25.99
N ASP A 241 -4.05 16.92 -24.77
CA ASP A 241 -3.61 18.25 -24.37
C ASP A 241 -2.22 18.18 -23.73
N ALA A 242 -1.18 18.49 -24.53
CA ALA A 242 0.19 18.54 -24.06
C ALA A 242 0.41 19.62 -22.99
N SER A 243 -0.34 20.73 -23.05
CA SER A 243 -0.22 21.86 -22.13
C SER A 243 -0.91 21.65 -20.79
N ASN A 244 -1.59 20.51 -20.62
CA ASN A 244 -2.25 20.17 -19.37
C ASN A 244 -1.22 20.15 -18.23
N PRO A 245 -1.46 20.79 -17.08
CA PRO A 245 -0.47 20.84 -16.01
C PRO A 245 -0.28 19.50 -15.29
N ALA A 246 -1.16 18.51 -15.50
CA ALA A 246 -1.05 17.21 -14.85
C ALA A 246 0.22 16.44 -15.22
N GLY A 247 0.82 16.74 -16.38
CA GLY A 247 2.07 16.17 -16.83
C GLY A 247 3.28 17.10 -16.73
N HIS A 248 3.13 18.33 -16.21
CA HIS A 248 4.23 19.27 -15.96
C HIS A 248 5.00 18.84 -14.70
N MET A 249 5.55 17.62 -14.75
CA MET A 249 6.11 16.91 -13.61
C MET A 249 7.42 16.21 -13.98
N SER A 250 8.44 16.32 -13.12
CA SER A 250 9.76 15.70 -13.29
C SER A 250 10.49 15.54 -11.94
N PRO A 251 11.59 14.76 -11.88
CA PRO A 251 12.37 14.59 -10.67
C PRO A 251 13.38 15.73 -10.44
N HIS A 252 13.37 16.83 -11.22
CA HIS A 252 14.47 17.80 -11.25
C HIS A 252 14.80 18.50 -9.92
N ARG A 253 13.86 18.48 -8.96
CA ARG A 253 14.05 19.05 -7.62
C ARG A 253 14.76 18.10 -6.65
N MET A 254 14.90 16.83 -7.02
CA MET A 254 15.62 15.85 -6.22
C MET A 254 17.12 15.98 -6.51
N GLU A 255 17.93 16.07 -5.45
CA GLU A 255 19.37 16.31 -5.60
C GLU A 255 20.20 15.02 -5.58
N ALA A 256 19.64 13.95 -4.97
CA ALA A 256 20.32 12.67 -4.80
C ALA A 256 19.87 11.65 -5.86
N THR A 257 20.79 10.78 -6.27
CA THR A 257 20.48 9.62 -7.11
C THR A 257 19.67 8.57 -6.33
N THR A 258 18.80 7.85 -7.04
CA THR A 258 18.09 6.68 -6.49
C THR A 258 18.89 5.40 -6.71
N ILE A 259 18.49 4.32 -6.04
CA ILE A 259 18.97 2.97 -6.36
C ILE A 259 18.71 2.58 -7.84
N GLY A 260 17.65 3.14 -8.44
CA GLY A 260 17.37 2.98 -9.87
C GLY A 260 18.40 3.71 -10.74
N ASP A 261 18.77 4.94 -10.38
CA ASP A 261 19.83 5.69 -11.05
C ASP A 261 21.16 4.93 -10.98
N GLU A 262 21.54 4.46 -9.79
CA GLU A 262 22.77 3.68 -9.60
C GLU A 262 22.74 2.34 -10.35
N LEU A 263 21.58 1.67 -10.42
CA LEU A 263 21.41 0.46 -11.21
C LEU A 263 21.61 0.72 -12.71
N LYS A 264 21.08 1.83 -13.22
CA LYS A 264 21.30 2.26 -14.62
C LYS A 264 22.77 2.51 -14.87
N LEU A 265 23.44 3.28 -14.01
CA LEU A 265 24.88 3.57 -14.13
C LEU A 265 25.72 2.28 -14.11
N ALA A 266 25.46 1.39 -13.15
CA ALA A 266 26.21 0.15 -12.98
C ALA A 266 26.03 -0.87 -14.13
N THR A 267 24.98 -0.72 -14.92
CA THR A 267 24.67 -1.61 -16.06
C THR A 267 24.98 -0.96 -17.42
N GLY A 268 25.64 0.20 -17.43
CA GLY A 268 25.87 0.95 -18.67
C GLY A 268 24.56 1.35 -19.35
N MET A 269 23.57 1.75 -18.54
CA MET A 269 22.22 2.18 -18.93
C MET A 269 21.32 1.07 -19.48
N GLN A 270 21.71 -0.20 -19.36
CA GLN A 270 20.97 -1.33 -19.94
C GLN A 270 19.84 -1.88 -19.05
N SER A 271 19.90 -1.64 -17.73
CA SER A 271 18.75 -1.90 -16.85
C SER A 271 17.55 -1.07 -17.29
N LYS A 272 16.35 -1.59 -17.05
CA LYS A 272 15.11 -0.80 -17.09
C LYS A 272 14.69 -0.37 -15.69
N VAL A 273 14.29 0.89 -15.55
CA VAL A 273 13.78 1.47 -14.30
C VAL A 273 12.47 2.18 -14.58
N ILE A 274 11.39 1.73 -13.94
CA ILE A 274 10.04 2.27 -14.15
C ILE A 274 9.36 2.57 -12.81
N GLY A 275 8.76 3.76 -12.69
CA GLY A 275 7.90 4.16 -11.57
C GLY A 275 6.42 4.18 -11.93
N ILE A 276 5.54 3.68 -11.06
CA ILE A 276 4.09 3.65 -11.28
C ILE A 276 3.34 4.00 -9.99
N SER A 277 2.37 4.90 -10.08
CA SER A 277 1.48 5.27 -8.97
C SER A 277 0.20 5.94 -9.48
N ILE A 278 -0.79 6.16 -8.63
CA ILE A 278 -1.86 7.12 -8.94
C ILE A 278 -1.43 8.59 -8.71
N LYS A 279 -0.34 8.83 -7.96
CA LYS A 279 0.24 10.16 -7.68
C LYS A 279 1.53 10.34 -8.48
N ASP A 280 1.72 11.48 -9.14
CA ASP A 280 2.96 11.80 -9.86
C ASP A 280 4.23 11.60 -8.98
N ARG A 281 4.32 12.24 -7.81
CA ARG A 281 5.44 12.13 -6.86
C ARG A 281 5.68 10.71 -6.35
N GLY A 282 4.62 9.88 -6.32
CA GLY A 282 4.70 8.47 -5.94
C GLY A 282 5.31 7.58 -7.02
N ALA A 283 5.27 8.02 -8.29
CA ALA A 283 5.93 7.35 -9.41
C ALA A 283 7.32 7.93 -9.69
N ILE A 284 7.44 9.27 -9.69
CA ILE A 284 8.61 10.02 -10.14
C ILE A 284 9.80 9.90 -9.18
N LEU A 285 9.58 10.16 -7.88
CA LEU A 285 10.67 10.22 -6.91
C LEU A 285 11.32 8.84 -6.68
N PRO A 286 10.57 7.72 -6.63
CA PRO A 286 11.16 6.39 -6.58
C PRO A 286 11.96 6.00 -7.83
N ALA A 287 11.48 6.40 -9.01
CA ALA A 287 12.10 6.02 -10.27
C ALA A 287 13.46 6.72 -10.47
N GLY A 288 13.57 7.98 -10.05
CA GLY A 288 14.80 8.75 -10.14
C GLY A 288 15.02 9.45 -11.48
N HIS A 289 16.22 10.00 -11.65
CA HIS A 289 16.59 10.86 -12.76
C HIS A 289 16.78 10.08 -14.07
N LEU A 290 17.33 8.88 -13.98
CA LEU A 290 17.72 8.07 -15.13
C LEU A 290 16.61 7.09 -15.53
N ALA A 291 15.45 7.13 -14.88
CA ALA A 291 14.34 6.24 -15.17
C ALA A 291 13.97 6.21 -16.66
N ASP A 292 13.63 5.03 -17.16
CA ASP A 292 13.09 4.86 -18.51
C ASP A 292 11.66 5.42 -18.60
N ALA A 293 10.90 5.35 -17.51
CA ALA A 293 9.58 5.94 -17.42
C ALA A 293 9.14 6.16 -15.97
N ALA A 294 8.29 7.17 -15.77
CA ALA A 294 7.39 7.23 -14.63
C ALA A 294 5.96 7.47 -15.14
N TYR A 295 4.99 6.71 -14.64
CA TYR A 295 3.59 6.80 -15.05
C TYR A 295 2.68 7.11 -13.85
N TRP A 296 1.78 8.07 -14.03
CA TRP A 296 0.80 8.43 -13.00
C TRP A 296 -0.61 8.60 -13.56
N PHE A 297 -1.60 8.46 -12.68
CA PHE A 297 -3.01 8.44 -13.08
C PHE A 297 -3.60 9.84 -13.23
N TYR A 298 -3.88 10.23 -14.47
CA TYR A 298 -4.77 11.32 -14.80
C TYR A 298 -6.21 10.80 -14.78
N GLY A 299 -6.86 10.98 -13.62
CA GLY A 299 -8.26 10.61 -13.41
C GLY A 299 -9.15 11.52 -14.25
N LYS A 300 -9.56 12.67 -13.70
CA LYS A 300 -10.33 13.71 -14.39
C LYS A 300 -11.32 13.14 -15.41
N ASP A 301 -11.28 13.64 -16.64
CA ASP A 301 -12.20 13.32 -17.72
C ASP A 301 -11.74 12.14 -18.59
N GLU A 302 -10.47 11.73 -18.51
CA GLU A 302 -9.92 10.70 -19.41
C GLU A 302 -9.64 9.34 -18.76
N GLY A 303 -9.30 9.29 -17.47
CA GLY A 303 -9.05 8.05 -16.73
C GLY A 303 -7.86 7.24 -17.27
N LYS A 304 -6.74 7.91 -17.52
CA LYS A 304 -5.56 7.37 -18.20
C LYS A 304 -4.30 7.44 -17.35
N PHE A 305 -3.34 6.56 -17.62
CA PHE A 305 -1.98 6.74 -17.14
C PHE A 305 -1.21 7.64 -18.11
N ILE A 306 -0.61 8.69 -17.58
CA ILE A 306 0.17 9.69 -18.31
C ILE A 306 1.62 9.69 -17.83
N THR A 307 2.47 10.40 -18.56
CA THR A 307 3.86 10.71 -18.21
C THR A 307 4.17 12.14 -18.69
N SER A 308 5.46 12.50 -18.76
CA SER A 308 5.89 13.80 -19.27
C SER A 308 7.03 13.68 -20.28
N THR A 309 7.28 14.77 -21.01
CA THR A 309 8.41 14.88 -21.95
C THR A 309 9.78 14.76 -21.28
N ARG A 310 9.83 14.72 -19.94
CA ARG A 310 11.03 14.33 -19.20
C ARG A 310 11.50 12.92 -19.55
N TYR A 311 10.57 12.00 -19.83
CA TYR A 311 10.86 10.59 -20.02
C TYR A 311 10.77 10.17 -21.48
N MET A 312 9.79 10.69 -22.21
CA MET A 312 9.53 10.28 -23.60
C MET A 312 8.70 11.33 -24.33
N GLU A 313 8.83 11.40 -25.66
CA GLU A 313 7.99 12.26 -26.51
C GLU A 313 6.57 11.70 -26.66
N ASP A 314 6.46 10.37 -26.79
CA ASP A 314 5.20 9.64 -26.93
C ASP A 314 5.18 8.42 -26.02
N VAL A 315 4.00 8.06 -25.52
CA VAL A 315 3.83 6.81 -24.77
C VAL A 315 4.06 5.58 -25.66
N PRO A 316 4.66 4.49 -25.15
CA PRO A 316 4.85 3.29 -25.94
C PRO A 316 3.50 2.62 -26.27
N ARG A 317 3.51 1.81 -27.33
CA ARG A 317 2.30 1.14 -27.86
C ARG A 317 1.50 0.37 -26.81
N TRP A 318 2.16 -0.20 -25.79
CA TRP A 318 1.47 -0.94 -24.74
C TRP A 318 0.69 -0.02 -23.80
N VAL A 319 1.21 1.16 -23.47
CA VAL A 319 0.51 2.20 -22.67
C VAL A 319 -0.65 2.77 -23.47
N ASP A 320 -0.42 3.10 -24.74
CA ASP A 320 -1.45 3.60 -25.64
C ASP A 320 -2.59 2.57 -25.81
N LYS A 321 -2.26 1.28 -25.99
CA LYS A 321 -3.23 0.18 -25.97
C LYS A 321 -3.97 0.08 -24.63
N TRP A 322 -3.27 0.22 -23.50
CA TRP A 322 -3.87 0.22 -22.17
C TRP A 322 -4.89 1.36 -22.03
N ASN A 323 -4.48 2.59 -22.31
CA ASN A 323 -5.31 3.79 -22.19
C ASN A 323 -6.55 3.73 -23.08
N ARG A 324 -6.44 3.24 -24.32
CA ARG A 324 -7.61 2.99 -25.19
C ARG A 324 -8.56 1.91 -24.66
N GLY A 325 -8.10 1.06 -23.75
CA GLY A 325 -8.92 0.06 -23.08
C GLY A 325 -10.02 0.65 -22.20
N LYS A 326 -9.93 1.94 -21.83
CA LYS A 326 -10.91 2.65 -20.98
C LYS A 326 -11.14 1.91 -19.65
N TRP A 327 -10.05 1.52 -18.99
CA TRP A 327 -10.13 0.70 -17.77
C TRP A 327 -10.86 1.41 -16.63
N ALA A 328 -10.62 2.70 -16.42
CA ALA A 328 -11.32 3.49 -15.41
C ALA A 328 -12.84 3.47 -15.59
N GLU A 329 -13.34 3.61 -16.83
CA GLU A 329 -14.78 3.48 -17.16
C GLU A 329 -15.36 2.11 -16.79
N ARG A 330 -14.59 1.03 -16.95
CA ARG A 330 -15.04 -0.32 -16.60
C ARG A 330 -15.13 -0.49 -15.09
N TYR A 331 -14.15 0.05 -14.39
CA TYR A 331 -14.06 0.00 -12.94
C TYR A 331 -15.15 0.82 -12.25
N MET A 332 -15.53 1.98 -12.79
CA MET A 332 -16.65 2.78 -12.26
C MET A 332 -18.00 2.08 -12.31
N LYS A 333 -18.17 1.00 -13.09
CA LYS A 333 -19.44 0.26 -13.17
C LYS A 333 -19.72 -0.60 -11.95
N GLN A 334 -18.71 -0.86 -11.13
CA GLN A 334 -18.85 -1.65 -9.92
C GLN A 334 -19.00 -0.69 -8.73
N PRO A 335 -20.02 -0.85 -7.87
CA PRO A 335 -20.08 -0.09 -6.64
C PRO A 335 -18.89 -0.49 -5.75
N TRP A 336 -18.40 0.45 -4.96
CA TRP A 336 -17.54 0.10 -3.85
C TRP A 336 -18.45 -0.34 -2.70
N ALA A 337 -18.52 -1.66 -2.47
CA ALA A 337 -19.35 -2.28 -1.46
C ALA A 337 -18.51 -3.10 -0.49
N MET A 338 -18.97 -3.18 0.75
CA MET A 338 -18.35 -4.00 1.79
C MET A 338 -18.59 -5.49 1.52
N ASN A 339 -17.51 -6.28 1.49
CA ASN A 339 -17.56 -7.73 1.26
C ASN A 339 -16.69 -8.48 2.27
N LEU A 340 -16.85 -8.13 3.56
CA LEU A 340 -16.18 -8.76 4.68
C LEU A 340 -17.23 -9.25 5.69
N SER A 341 -16.88 -10.28 6.47
CA SER A 341 -17.74 -10.76 7.55
C SER A 341 -17.81 -9.76 8.70
N GLU A 342 -18.89 -9.78 9.47
CA GLU A 342 -19.03 -8.97 10.69
C GLU A 342 -17.85 -9.19 11.65
N ALA A 343 -17.36 -10.43 11.77
CA ALA A 343 -16.19 -10.75 12.56
C ALA A 343 -14.92 -10.01 12.08
N ALA A 344 -14.69 -9.92 10.76
CA ALA A 344 -13.56 -9.19 10.19
C ALA A 344 -13.67 -7.66 10.36
N LEU A 345 -14.88 -7.16 10.63
CA LEU A 345 -15.18 -5.73 10.83
C LEU A 345 -15.28 -5.34 12.31
N SER A 346 -15.21 -6.31 13.24
CA SER A 346 -15.42 -6.11 14.68
C SER A 346 -14.47 -5.10 15.35
N ILE A 347 -13.38 -4.74 14.67
CA ILE A 347 -12.36 -3.79 15.14
C ILE A 347 -12.44 -2.43 14.45
N GLN A 348 -13.42 -2.23 13.56
CA GLN A 348 -13.72 -0.96 12.91
C GLN A 348 -14.76 -0.16 13.71
N THR A 349 -14.84 1.14 13.45
CA THR A 349 -15.95 1.97 13.94
C THR A 349 -17.25 1.64 13.20
N GLU A 350 -18.38 2.20 13.65
CA GLU A 350 -19.60 2.11 12.85
C GLU A 350 -19.42 2.78 11.47
N ASP A 351 -20.16 2.34 10.46
CA ASP A 351 -20.04 2.84 9.08
C ASP A 351 -20.43 4.32 8.92
N ASN A 352 -21.18 4.89 9.87
CA ASN A 352 -21.56 6.30 9.84
C ASN A 352 -21.09 7.01 11.12
N THR A 353 -19.94 7.66 11.04
CA THR A 353 -19.39 8.45 12.14
C THR A 353 -19.27 9.94 11.80
N PRO A 354 -19.34 10.85 12.79
CA PRO A 354 -19.11 12.28 12.56
C PRO A 354 -17.63 12.62 12.29
N TYR A 355 -16.72 11.64 12.30
CA TYR A 355 -15.29 11.83 12.08
C TYR A 355 -14.87 11.52 10.64
N GLU A 356 -15.80 10.99 9.85
CA GLU A 356 -15.60 10.65 8.44
C GLU A 356 -16.18 11.71 7.52
N ARG A 357 -15.53 11.88 6.37
CA ARG A 357 -15.97 12.84 5.35
C ARG A 357 -16.68 12.10 4.20
N PRO A 358 -17.96 12.40 3.93
CA PRO A 358 -18.64 11.86 2.77
C PRO A 358 -17.99 12.34 1.46
N PHE A 359 -18.14 11.56 0.40
CA PHE A 359 -17.84 12.05 -0.94
C PHE A 359 -18.72 13.25 -1.27
N LYS A 360 -18.25 14.14 -2.15
CA LYS A 360 -19.08 15.27 -2.60
C LYS A 360 -20.31 14.72 -3.32
N GLY A 361 -21.49 15.23 -2.99
CA GLY A 361 -22.76 14.73 -3.54
C GLY A 361 -23.41 13.64 -2.70
N ASP A 362 -22.73 13.11 -1.68
CA ASP A 362 -23.31 12.21 -0.68
C ASP A 362 -23.56 12.97 0.64
N ASN A 363 -24.58 12.53 1.38
CA ASN A 363 -24.91 13.07 2.69
C ASN A 363 -24.31 12.23 3.83
N ASN A 364 -23.89 10.98 3.57
CA ASN A 364 -23.30 10.11 4.59
C ASN A 364 -22.06 9.37 4.05
N PRO A 365 -21.06 9.07 4.89
CA PRO A 365 -19.90 8.27 4.53
C PRO A 365 -20.17 6.77 4.64
N THR A 366 -21.26 6.27 4.07
CA THR A 366 -21.70 4.87 4.26
C THR A 366 -21.65 4.04 2.98
N TYR A 367 -21.41 2.74 3.11
CA TYR A 367 -21.52 1.80 2.00
C TYR A 367 -22.98 1.54 1.58
N PRO A 368 -23.21 1.10 0.33
CA PRO A 368 -22.26 1.05 -0.78
C PRO A 368 -22.15 2.39 -1.52
N TYR A 369 -20.98 2.67 -2.08
CA TYR A 369 -20.73 3.87 -2.89
C TYR A 369 -20.93 3.58 -4.39
N ASP A 370 -21.86 4.29 -5.03
CA ASP A 370 -21.99 4.30 -6.49
C ASP A 370 -20.92 5.22 -7.10
N LEU A 371 -19.83 4.61 -7.56
CA LEU A 371 -18.70 5.37 -8.10
C LEU A 371 -19.05 6.17 -9.34
N LYS A 372 -20.02 5.70 -10.15
CA LYS A 372 -20.46 6.39 -11.37
C LYS A 372 -21.21 7.66 -11.02
N GLU A 373 -22.14 7.58 -10.09
CA GLU A 373 -22.88 8.76 -9.60
C GLU A 373 -21.95 9.77 -8.91
N LEU A 374 -21.05 9.28 -8.05
CA LEU A 374 -20.10 10.13 -7.33
C LEU A 374 -19.06 10.79 -8.25
N GLY A 375 -18.73 10.17 -9.37
CA GLY A 375 -17.68 10.65 -10.28
C GLY A 375 -17.88 12.11 -10.70
N GLU A 376 -19.11 12.51 -11.06
CA GLU A 376 -19.40 13.86 -11.56
C GLU A 376 -19.01 14.95 -10.55
N ALA A 377 -19.34 14.77 -9.27
CA ALA A 377 -19.04 15.73 -8.20
C ALA A 377 -17.61 15.61 -7.64
N ASN A 378 -16.91 14.52 -7.92
CA ASN A 378 -15.60 14.19 -7.36
C ASN A 378 -14.46 14.19 -8.39
N GLY A 379 -14.64 14.90 -9.50
CA GLY A 379 -13.59 15.13 -10.49
C GLY A 379 -13.47 13.99 -11.51
N GLY A 380 -14.60 13.43 -11.95
CA GLY A 380 -14.67 12.33 -12.90
C GLY A 380 -14.02 11.07 -12.33
N PHE A 381 -13.03 10.52 -13.05
CA PHE A 381 -12.30 9.33 -12.61
C PHE A 381 -11.37 9.59 -11.42
N ASP A 382 -11.16 10.84 -10.99
CA ASP A 382 -10.41 11.10 -9.75
C ASP A 382 -11.06 10.47 -8.52
N VAL A 383 -12.37 10.22 -8.53
CA VAL A 383 -13.07 9.50 -7.44
C VAL A 383 -12.41 8.14 -7.15
N LEU A 384 -11.88 7.47 -8.18
CA LEU A 384 -11.23 6.15 -8.04
C LEU A 384 -9.97 6.22 -7.16
N LYS A 385 -9.30 7.37 -7.09
CA LYS A 385 -8.10 7.56 -6.25
C LYS A 385 -8.41 7.33 -4.78
N GLY A 386 -9.60 7.73 -4.32
CA GLY A 386 -10.10 7.55 -2.95
C GLY A 386 -10.83 6.24 -2.69
N THR A 387 -10.54 5.19 -3.48
CA THR A 387 -11.17 3.87 -3.32
C THR A 387 -10.12 2.76 -3.53
N PRO A 388 -10.37 1.51 -3.10
CA PRO A 388 -9.47 0.39 -3.39
C PRO A 388 -9.18 0.19 -4.89
N VAL A 389 -10.08 0.64 -5.76
CA VAL A 389 -9.97 0.50 -7.20
C VAL A 389 -8.79 1.28 -7.79
N GLY A 390 -8.37 2.39 -7.16
CA GLY A 390 -7.16 3.12 -7.58
C GLY A 390 -5.90 2.26 -7.45
N ASN A 391 -5.81 1.42 -6.40
CA ASN A 391 -4.73 0.45 -6.27
C ASN A 391 -4.87 -0.71 -7.27
N THR A 392 -6.09 -1.18 -7.57
CA THR A 392 -6.33 -2.18 -8.62
C THR A 392 -5.83 -1.68 -9.98
N LEU A 393 -6.13 -0.42 -10.34
CA LEU A 393 -5.61 0.21 -11.56
C LEU A 393 -4.07 0.20 -11.61
N VAL A 394 -3.41 0.49 -10.49
CA VAL A 394 -1.94 0.45 -10.39
C VAL A 394 -1.40 -0.97 -10.54
N VAL A 395 -2.02 -1.98 -9.92
CA VAL A 395 -1.62 -3.39 -10.07
C VAL A 395 -1.69 -3.81 -11.53
N ASP A 396 -2.84 -3.60 -12.18
CA ASP A 396 -3.02 -4.10 -13.54
C ASP A 396 -2.12 -3.36 -14.54
N PHE A 397 -1.92 -2.05 -14.34
CA PHE A 397 -1.00 -1.28 -15.16
C PHE A 397 0.46 -1.72 -14.94
N ALA A 398 0.85 -2.04 -13.70
CA ALA A 398 2.18 -2.59 -13.40
C ALA A 398 2.40 -3.98 -14.03
N ILE A 399 1.39 -4.85 -14.03
CA ILE A 399 1.43 -6.13 -14.74
C ILE A 399 1.58 -5.91 -16.26
N ALA A 400 0.82 -4.95 -16.81
CA ALA A 400 0.93 -4.57 -18.21
C ALA A 400 2.32 -4.01 -18.55
N ALA A 401 2.94 -3.23 -17.64
CA ALA A 401 4.30 -2.71 -17.79
C ALA A 401 5.34 -3.83 -17.80
N ILE A 402 5.26 -4.80 -16.87
CA ILE A 402 6.15 -5.98 -16.85
C ILE A 402 6.10 -6.70 -18.20
N ALA A 403 4.90 -6.92 -18.74
CA ALA A 403 4.74 -7.59 -20.03
C ALA A 403 5.21 -6.73 -21.21
N GLY A 404 4.80 -5.46 -21.26
CA GLY A 404 5.08 -4.52 -22.34
C GLY A 404 6.56 -4.16 -22.47
N GLU A 405 7.24 -4.02 -21.33
CA GLU A 405 8.65 -3.66 -21.25
C GLU A 405 9.58 -4.87 -21.11
N LYS A 406 9.01 -6.07 -20.94
CA LYS A 406 9.73 -7.33 -20.72
C LYS A 406 10.65 -7.27 -19.50
N LEU A 407 10.20 -6.64 -18.42
CA LEU A 407 10.98 -6.47 -17.19
C LEU A 407 11.38 -7.84 -16.63
N GLY A 408 12.65 -7.98 -16.24
CA GLY A 408 13.23 -9.21 -15.73
C GLY A 408 13.44 -10.31 -16.77
N ARG A 409 13.31 -10.02 -18.07
CA ARG A 409 13.63 -10.96 -19.15
C ARG A 409 15.02 -10.70 -19.77
N GLY A 410 15.69 -9.62 -19.35
CA GLY A 410 17.00 -9.23 -19.83
C GLY A 410 18.18 -9.94 -19.15
N ALA A 411 19.39 -9.55 -19.59
CA ALA A 411 20.63 -9.96 -18.94
C ALA A 411 20.81 -9.29 -17.57
N HIS A 412 20.45 -8.00 -17.47
CA HIS A 412 20.61 -7.18 -16.27
C HIS A 412 19.37 -7.25 -15.37
N THR A 413 19.55 -6.90 -14.10
CA THR A 413 18.46 -6.66 -13.16
C THR A 413 17.71 -5.40 -13.58
N ASP A 414 16.39 -5.46 -13.61
CA ASP A 414 15.50 -4.30 -13.79
C ASP A 414 14.88 -3.88 -12.44
N LEU A 415 14.39 -2.64 -12.36
CA LEU A 415 13.66 -2.09 -11.21
C LEU A 415 12.26 -1.62 -11.61
N LEU A 416 11.25 -2.07 -10.87
CA LEU A 416 9.89 -1.57 -10.93
C LEU A 416 9.50 -0.99 -9.56
N ALA A 417 9.36 0.33 -9.47
CA ALA A 417 8.88 1.01 -8.28
C ALA A 417 7.37 1.25 -8.39
N VAL A 418 6.59 0.70 -7.47
CA VAL A 418 5.13 0.76 -7.45
C VAL A 418 4.65 1.39 -6.15
N SER A 419 3.89 2.48 -6.25
CA SER A 419 3.28 3.13 -5.09
C SER A 419 1.76 2.98 -5.10
N PHE A 420 1.25 2.32 -4.06
CA PHE A 420 -0.17 2.16 -3.77
C PHE A 420 -0.65 3.31 -2.90
N SER A 421 -1.26 4.33 -3.52
CA SER A 421 -1.58 5.57 -2.81
C SER A 421 -3.06 5.73 -2.45
N SER A 422 -3.94 4.80 -2.85
CA SER A 422 -5.37 4.91 -2.50
C SER A 422 -5.63 4.76 -1.01
N THR A 423 -4.77 4.01 -0.30
CA THR A 423 -4.82 3.89 1.16
C THR A 423 -4.64 5.24 1.86
N ASP A 424 -3.81 6.12 1.30
CA ASP A 424 -3.63 7.47 1.83
C ASP A 424 -4.84 8.37 1.57
N TYR A 425 -5.43 8.31 0.37
CA TYR A 425 -6.67 9.05 0.09
C TYR A 425 -7.83 8.58 0.98
N VAL A 426 -8.01 7.27 1.11
CA VAL A 426 -9.04 6.66 1.98
C VAL A 426 -8.79 7.07 3.43
N GLY A 427 -7.56 6.91 3.94
CA GLY A 427 -7.22 7.28 5.32
C GLY A 427 -7.39 8.77 5.61
N HIS A 428 -7.13 9.66 4.63
CA HIS A 428 -7.40 11.08 4.78
C HIS A 428 -8.89 11.44 4.81
N GLN A 429 -9.72 10.68 4.10
CA GLN A 429 -11.14 10.94 3.98
C GLN A 429 -11.95 10.35 5.14
N PHE A 430 -11.64 9.12 5.52
CA PHE A 430 -12.40 8.34 6.51
C PHE A 430 -11.66 8.10 7.82
N GLY A 431 -10.36 8.39 7.87
CA GLY A 431 -9.52 8.01 9.00
C GLY A 431 -9.08 6.54 8.91
N VAL A 432 -8.36 6.12 9.94
CA VAL A 432 -7.67 4.83 9.99
C VAL A 432 -8.47 3.74 10.70
N HIS A 433 -9.66 4.06 11.22
CA HIS A 433 -10.53 3.15 11.98
C HIS A 433 -11.90 2.90 11.35
N ALA A 434 -12.22 3.59 10.25
CA ALA A 434 -13.40 3.36 9.45
C ALA A 434 -13.35 2.02 8.70
#